data_AF-A0A0F8Y046-F1
#
_entry.id   AF-A0A0F8Y046-F1
#
_cell.length_a   1.000
_cell.length_b   1.000
_cell.length_c   1.000
_cell.angle_alpha   90.00
_cell.angle_beta   90.00
_cell.angle_gamma   90.00
#
_symmetry.space_group_name_H-M   'P 1'
#
loop_
_entity.id
_entity.type
_entity.pdbx_description
1 polymer ?
#
loop_
_entity_poly.entity_id
_entity_poly.type
_entity_poly.pdbx_seq_one_letter_code
_entity_poly.pdbx_strand_id
1 'polypeptide(L)'
;QQLLPSIDGTGRVIAAELLIPTPGIRNLIREAKTHQIRNAMQTGQKYGMQTMDHALATLYRQGKISFDTALSQAVDAQEVKQLLGRVG
;
A
#
# COMPACT_ATOMS: atom_id res chain seq x y z
N GLN A 1 -1.97 1.13 9.10
CA GLN A 1 -3.02 0.11 8.85
C GLN A 1 -4.37 0.79 8.72
N GLN A 2 -5.31 0.19 7.98
CA GLN A 2 -6.69 0.65 7.80
C GLN A 2 -7.63 -0.55 7.81
N LEU A 3 -8.82 -0.40 8.40
CA LEU A 3 -9.88 -1.40 8.35
C LEU A 3 -10.95 -0.94 7.37
N LEU A 4 -11.13 -1.71 6.31
CA LEU A 4 -11.94 -1.35 5.15
C LEU A 4 -13.24 -2.12 5.17
N PRO A 5 -14.36 -1.52 4.72
CA PRO A 5 -15.60 -2.27 4.54
C PRO A 5 -15.36 -3.44 3.57
N SER A 6 -15.76 -4.64 3.97
CA SER A 6 -15.72 -5.80 3.08
C SER A 6 -16.71 -5.61 1.94
N ILE A 7 -16.36 -6.05 0.73
CA ILE A 7 -17.25 -5.96 -0.44
C ILE A 7 -18.53 -6.81 -0.28
N ASP A 8 -18.49 -7.84 0.55
CA ASP A 8 -19.66 -8.68 0.88
C ASP A 8 -20.64 -8.00 1.85
N GLY A 9 -20.34 -6.79 2.32
CA GLY A 9 -21.16 -6.02 3.24
C GLY A 9 -21.10 -6.51 4.69
N THR A 10 -20.29 -7.53 4.99
CA THR A 10 -20.16 -8.11 6.33
C THR A 10 -18.75 -7.92 6.88
N GLY A 11 -18.65 -7.25 8.03
CA GLY A 11 -17.38 -7.04 8.70
C GLY A 11 -16.42 -6.12 7.92
N ARG A 12 -15.11 -6.32 8.15
CA ARG A 12 -14.04 -5.47 7.62
C ARG A 12 -12.82 -6.29 7.25
N VAL A 13 -12.06 -5.81 6.28
CA VAL A 13 -10.78 -6.38 5.85
C VAL A 13 -9.65 -5.41 6.18
N ILE A 14 -8.51 -5.93 6.65
CA ILE A 14 -7.36 -5.10 6.99
C ILE A 14 -6.48 -4.84 5.77
N ALA A 15 -6.18 -3.55 5.52
CA ALA A 15 -5.06 -3.13 4.69
C ALA A 15 -3.91 -2.68 5.59
N ALA A 16 -2.71 -3.20 5.34
CA ALA A 16 -1.53 -2.89 6.13
C ALA A 16 -0.37 -2.47 5.23
N GLU A 17 0.33 -1.43 5.68
CA GLU A 17 1.64 -1.05 5.15
C GLU A 17 2.71 -1.68 6.05
N LEU A 18 3.74 -2.24 5.42
CA LEU A 18 4.82 -2.98 6.09
C LEU A 18 6.17 -2.42 5.65
N LEU A 19 6.88 -1.82 6.61
CA LEU A 19 8.25 -1.33 6.43
C LEU A 19 9.21 -2.24 7.20
N ILE A 20 10.15 -2.86 6.49
CA ILE A 20 11.18 -3.71 7.10
C ILE A 20 12.46 -2.90 7.30
N PRO A 21 13.00 -2.76 8.52
CA PRO A 21 14.13 -1.87 8.79
C PRO A 21 15.46 -2.48 8.33
N THR A 22 15.69 -2.53 7.01
CA THR A 22 16.97 -2.92 6.39
C THR A 22 18.07 -1.91 6.72
N PRO A 23 19.36 -2.25 6.53
CA PRO A 23 20.44 -1.29 6.71
C PRO A 23 20.23 0.02 5.94
N GLY A 24 19.71 -0.06 4.71
CA GLY A 24 19.38 1.11 3.88
C GLY A 24 18.28 1.98 4.48
N ILE A 25 17.16 1.39 4.93
CA ILE A 25 16.08 2.12 5.61
C ILE A 25 16.58 2.79 6.88
N ARG A 26 17.34 2.08 7.71
CA ARG A 26 17.93 2.64 8.94
C ARG A 26 18.85 3.81 8.63
N ASN A 27 19.58 3.77 7.51
CA ASN A 27 20.41 4.87 7.09
C ASN A 27 19.60 6.10 6.68
N LEU A 28 18.53 5.92 5.89
CA LEU A 28 17.61 7.00 5.54
C LEU A 28 17.02 7.68 6.79
N ILE A 29 16.69 6.91 7.81
CA ILE A 29 16.19 7.45 9.09
C ILE A 29 17.27 8.29 9.79
N ARG A 30 18.50 7.78 9.93
CA ARG A 30 19.61 8.50 10.58
C ARG A 30 19.97 9.82 9.89
N GLU A 31 19.87 9.85 8.57
CA GLU A 31 20.18 11.02 7.75
C GLU A 31 18.99 11.99 7.59
N ALA A 32 17.87 11.76 8.30
CA ALA A 32 16.62 12.52 8.16
C ALA A 32 16.06 12.55 6.72
N LYS A 33 16.37 11.54 5.91
CA LYS A 33 15.88 11.37 4.52
C LYS A 33 14.61 10.50 4.47
N THR A 34 13.69 10.71 5.42
CA THR A 34 12.49 9.89 5.58
C THR A 34 11.56 9.94 4.37
N HIS A 35 11.54 11.05 3.63
CA HIS A 35 10.80 11.19 2.37
C HIS A 35 11.21 10.15 1.31
N GLN A 36 12.42 9.59 1.36
CA GLN A 36 12.90 8.56 0.43
C GLN A 36 12.43 7.14 0.80
N ILE A 37 11.92 6.94 2.03
CA ILE A 37 11.52 5.62 2.53
C ILE A 37 10.40 5.03 1.68
N ARG A 38 9.45 5.84 1.19
CA ARG A 38 8.35 5.37 0.35
C ARG A 38 8.85 4.71 -0.94
N ASN A 39 9.77 5.36 -1.65
CA ASN A 39 10.38 4.82 -2.86
C ASN A 39 11.20 3.54 -2.56
N ALA A 40 11.87 3.50 -1.40
CA ALA A 40 12.57 2.30 -0.95
C ALA A 40 11.60 1.14 -0.64
N MET A 41 10.40 1.41 -0.12
CA MET A 41 9.37 0.38 0.07
C MET A 41 8.82 -0.17 -1.23
N GLN A 42 8.57 0.67 -2.23
CA GLN A 42 8.07 0.25 -3.55
C GLN A 42 8.98 -0.80 -4.20
N THR A 43 10.30 -0.63 -4.08
CA THR A 43 11.31 -1.56 -4.59
C THR A 43 11.71 -2.64 -3.58
N GLY A 44 11.17 -2.58 -2.36
CA GLY A 44 11.54 -3.40 -1.21
C GLY A 44 10.73 -4.68 -1.04
N GLN A 45 9.87 -5.06 -2.00
CA GLN A 45 9.01 -6.25 -1.91
C GLN A 45 9.80 -7.54 -1.63
N LYS A 46 11.03 -7.66 -2.17
CA LYS A 46 11.92 -8.81 -1.91
C LYS A 46 12.30 -8.98 -0.42
N TYR A 47 12.17 -7.92 0.36
CA TYR A 47 12.37 -7.93 1.80
C TYR A 47 11.06 -8.11 2.59
N GLY A 48 9.93 -8.31 1.91
CA GLY A 48 8.60 -8.38 2.52
C GLY A 48 7.98 -7.00 2.80
N MET A 49 8.51 -5.93 2.21
CA MET A 49 7.87 -4.61 2.32
C MET A 49 6.63 -4.52 1.45
N GLN A 50 5.69 -3.68 1.88
CA GLN A 50 4.44 -3.45 1.17
C GLN A 50 3.95 -2.04 1.48
N THR A 51 3.73 -1.22 0.44
CA THR A 51 3.08 0.09 0.61
C THR A 51 1.58 -0.08 0.86
N MET A 52 0.93 0.93 1.44
CA MET A 52 -0.53 0.93 1.57
C MET A 52 -1.23 0.76 0.23
N ASP A 53 -0.77 1.43 -0.83
CA ASP A 53 -1.40 1.37 -2.16
C ASP A 53 -1.28 -0.02 -2.80
N HIS A 54 -0.16 -0.72 -2.58
CA HIS A 54 -0.02 -2.13 -2.93
C HIS A 54 -0.98 -3.03 -2.14
N ALA A 55 -1.23 -2.73 -0.86
CA ALA A 55 -2.21 -3.45 -0.06
C ALA A 55 -3.63 -3.28 -0.61
N LEU A 56 -4.02 -2.04 -0.91
CA LEU A 56 -5.33 -1.72 -1.48
C LEU A 56 -5.52 -2.39 -2.85
N ALA A 57 -4.52 -2.29 -3.73
CA ALA A 57 -4.56 -2.93 -5.03
C ALA A 57 -4.69 -4.46 -4.93
N THR A 58 -3.98 -5.08 -3.98
CA THR A 58 -4.07 -6.52 -3.70
C THR A 58 -5.46 -6.91 -3.21
N LEU A 59 -6.02 -6.20 -2.23
CA LEU A 59 -7.35 -6.49 -1.70
C LEU A 59 -8.45 -6.32 -2.75
N TYR A 60 -8.33 -5.32 -3.61
CA TYR A 60 -9.26 -5.14 -4.73
C TYR A 60 -9.17 -6.31 -5.73
N ARG A 61 -7.96 -6.71 -6.15
CA ARG A 61 -7.75 -7.85 -7.06
C ARG A 61 -8.26 -9.16 -6.48
N GLN A 62 -8.22 -9.31 -5.16
CA GLN A 62 -8.78 -10.46 -4.44
C GLN A 62 -10.31 -10.39 -4.28
N GLY A 63 -10.96 -9.32 -4.75
CA GLY A 63 -12.41 -9.13 -4.58
C GLY A 63 -12.80 -8.96 -3.11
N LYS A 64 -11.97 -8.32 -2.29
CA LYS A 64 -12.24 -8.07 -0.86
C LYS A 64 -12.80 -6.68 -0.59
N ILE A 65 -12.49 -5.70 -1.44
CA ILE A 65 -12.95 -4.32 -1.33
C ILE A 65 -13.39 -3.81 -2.71
N SER A 66 -14.27 -2.80 -2.73
CA SER A 66 -14.68 -2.15 -3.98
C SER A 66 -13.58 -1.27 -4.55
N PHE A 67 -13.69 -0.91 -5.84
CA PHE A 67 -12.77 0.03 -6.49
C PHE A 67 -12.79 1.41 -5.80
N ASP A 68 -13.99 1.90 -5.47
CA ASP A 68 -14.16 3.19 -4.78
C ASP A 68 -13.54 3.17 -3.38
N THR A 69 -13.63 2.03 -2.67
CA THR A 69 -12.94 1.83 -1.40
C THR A 69 -11.43 1.88 -1.59
N ALA A 70 -10.89 1.21 -2.61
CA ALA A 70 -9.46 1.24 -2.90
C ALA A 70 -8.96 2.66 -3.22
N LEU A 71 -9.71 3.45 -3.99
CA LEU A 71 -9.31 4.82 -4.34
C LEU A 71 -9.47 5.82 -3.20
N SER A 72 -10.56 5.74 -2.44
CA SER A 72 -10.84 6.67 -1.34
C SER A 72 -9.88 6.52 -0.16
N GLN A 73 -9.23 5.36 -0.05
CA GLN A 73 -8.29 5.04 1.03
C GLN A 73 -6.82 5.08 0.57
N ALA A 74 -6.58 5.31 -0.72
CA ALA A 74 -5.25 5.39 -1.31
C ALA A 74 -4.43 6.54 -0.71
N VAL A 75 -3.13 6.30 -0.52
CA VAL A 75 -2.17 7.37 -0.23
C VAL A 75 -1.86 8.12 -1.53
N ASP A 76 -1.66 7.38 -2.62
CA ASP A 76 -1.62 7.92 -3.98
C ASP A 76 -2.63 7.19 -4.87
N ALA A 77 -3.74 7.88 -5.17
CA ALA A 77 -4.80 7.33 -6.00
C ALA A 77 -4.36 7.03 -7.45
N GLN A 78 -3.36 7.75 -7.97
CA GLN A 78 -2.82 7.49 -9.30
C GLN A 78 -1.96 6.22 -9.30
N GLU A 79 -1.16 6.01 -8.26
CA GLU A 79 -0.41 4.76 -8.07
C GLU A 79 -1.37 3.55 -8.02
N VAL A 80 -2.46 3.64 -7.25
CA VAL A 80 -3.47 2.56 -7.20
C VAL A 80 -4.08 2.31 -8.59
N LYS A 81 -4.44 3.35 -9.34
CA LYS A 81 -4.96 3.20 -10.71
C LYS A 81 -3.97 2.51 -11.65
N GLN A 82 -2.70 2.90 -11.60
CA GLN A 82 -1.63 2.26 -12.37
C GLN A 82 -1.45 0.79 -11.99
N LEU A 83 -1.39 0.49 -10.69
CA LEU A 83 -1.33 -0.88 -10.19
C LEU A 83 -2.53 -1.70 -10.67
N LEU A 84 -3.72 -1.13 -10.74
CA LEU A 84 -4.91 -1.83 -11.21
C LEU A 84 -5.04 -1.93 -12.74
N GLY A 85 -4.05 -1.44 -13.51
CA GLY A 85 -4.08 -1.45 -14.97
C GLY A 85 -5.17 -0.53 -15.55
N ARG A 86 -5.65 0.44 -14.76
CA ARG A 86 -6.67 1.42 -15.13
C ARG A 86 -6.00 2.78 -15.33
N VAL A 87 -5.15 2.85 -16.35
CA VAL A 87 -4.53 4.12 -16.78
C VAL A 87 -5.52 4.79 -17.73
N GLY A 88 -5.97 5.98 -17.35
CA GLY A 88 -6.74 6.89 -18.21
C GLY A 88 -5.96 8.17 -18.41
#